data_AF-A0A6P0L0E9-F1
#
_entry.id   AF-A0A6P0L0E9-F1
#
_cell.length_a   1.000
_cell.length_b   1.000
_cell.length_c   1.000
_cell.angle_alpha   90.00
_cell.angle_beta   90.00
_cell.angle_gamma   90.00
#
_symmetry.space_group_name_H-M   'P 1'
#
loop_
_entity.id
_entity.type
_entity.pdbx_description
1 polymer ?
#
loop_
_entity_poly.entity_id
_entity_poly.type
_entity_poly.pdbx_seq_one_letter_code
_entity_poly.pdbx_strand_id
1 'polypeptide(L)'
;MKNLFSAHHQGLKKRQHLSSLLTIGVTTAGLSFGLPAQAIDLTLDNSANLWVDQALRAVENNPQLGPTGASRAYGILGTAMYDAWSAYEGTPISTTLEDTLQRPDIENTLENKSLAISYAAHSVLSDLFPSEVASFDALLTDVRSLAGDSASIPTATEVGKTVANSLLQFRRQDGSNQLGDDPRGTLGVPYSDTTGYQPVNSPDNVVDITRWTPERVPIDSPDARLQRFLTPQWGNVTPFALNSGSEFRPPAPEPFLLVEGTLNREERTVTLEDGTEVSLVKEDGEVNTDVVNPGFIEQAERIVEVSANLTDEQKLVAEFWEDPSGTPFPPGTWLGFGSFISERDNQTLDEDIQLYFGLGNAVLDAGIATWEAKVFYDYTRPVRAIRELGELGLIGEFDEQLGGFAIESYGGPELQTIRQLASDFITYQTPGADPSPPFAEFTSGHSAFSASAAEIFKLFTGSDFFGNSVTFAPGASRFEPGLTPTDEVTLFWETFSDASDEAGISRIYGGIHFDDGDLLGRQLGRDVGGKVYDRTLFFINGGVKVPEPTSVLGMLVFGAFGAASMLKGKRGNQSNHQSH
;
A
#
# COMPACT_ATOMS: atom_id res chain seq x y z
N MET A 1 4.42 35.82 -0.52
CA MET A 1 5.81 35.99 -0.02
C MET A 1 5.78 36.27 1.48
N LYS A 2 6.53 35.45 2.25
CA LYS A 2 6.92 35.55 3.66
C LYS A 2 5.87 35.26 4.76
N ASN A 3 6.21 34.19 5.50
CA ASN A 3 6.02 33.92 6.94
C ASN A 3 4.61 33.69 7.49
N LEU A 4 4.29 32.42 7.76
CA LEU A 4 3.48 31.99 8.91
C LEU A 4 3.96 30.61 9.42
N PHE A 5 5.08 30.60 10.17
CA PHE A 5 5.38 29.53 11.12
C PHE A 5 6.05 30.15 12.34
N SER A 6 5.37 30.07 13.48
CA SER A 6 5.86 30.40 14.82
C SER A 6 4.87 29.76 15.79
N ALA A 7 5.24 29.09 16.88
CA ALA A 7 6.49 28.58 17.42
C ALA A 7 6.10 27.81 18.70
N HIS A 8 6.80 26.73 19.06
CA HIS A 8 7.37 26.55 20.40
C HIS A 8 8.10 25.20 20.52
N HIS A 9 9.43 25.24 20.52
CA HIS A 9 10.26 24.28 21.24
C HIS A 9 11.60 24.95 21.62
N GLN A 10 11.83 25.14 22.91
CA GLN A 10 13.15 25.47 23.44
C GLN A 10 13.74 24.21 24.08
N GLY A 11 14.93 23.80 23.62
CA GLY A 11 15.78 22.86 24.33
C GLY A 11 16.47 21.80 23.47
N LEU A 12 17.20 22.16 22.41
CA LEU A 12 18.04 21.21 21.67
C LEU A 12 19.51 21.32 22.09
N LYS A 13 20.07 20.18 22.52
CA LYS A 13 21.51 19.95 22.64
C LYS A 13 22.15 20.13 21.26
N LYS A 14 23.36 20.69 21.21
CA LYS A 14 24.15 20.85 19.97
C LYS A 14 24.35 19.49 19.28
N ARG A 15 23.59 19.22 18.22
CA ARG A 15 23.91 18.21 17.19
C ARG A 15 24.93 18.84 16.22
N GLN A 16 25.87 18.05 15.73
CA GLN A 16 26.80 18.50 14.69
C GLN A 16 26.03 18.53 13.37
N HIS A 17 25.66 19.72 12.90
CA HIS A 17 24.94 19.90 11.65
C HIS A 17 25.94 20.05 10.49
N LEU A 18 25.74 19.29 9.42
CA LEU A 18 26.30 19.55 8.10
C LEU A 18 25.14 19.90 7.18
N SER A 19 24.96 21.20 6.91
CA SER A 19 23.98 21.68 5.93
C SER A 19 24.55 21.47 4.51
N SER A 20 24.41 20.27 3.96
CA SER A 20 24.56 20.04 2.53
C SER A 20 23.22 20.31 1.83
N LEU A 21 23.23 21.26 0.88
CA LEU A 21 22.14 21.42 -0.09
C LEU A 21 22.10 20.15 -0.95
N LEU A 22 21.23 19.20 -0.59
CA LEU A 22 20.79 18.20 -1.55
C LEU A 22 20.15 19.00 -2.71
N THR A 23 20.73 18.90 -3.89
CA THR A 23 20.18 19.57 -5.07
C THR A 23 18.92 18.81 -5.45
N ILE A 24 17.76 19.28 -4.98
CA ILE A 24 16.46 18.74 -5.36
C ILE A 24 16.25 19.11 -6.83
N GLY A 25 16.64 18.19 -7.72
CA GLY A 25 16.32 18.28 -9.14
C GLY A 25 14.84 18.00 -9.36
N VAL A 26 13.97 18.99 -9.09
CA VAL A 26 12.58 18.94 -9.52
C VAL A 26 12.55 19.20 -11.02
N THR A 27 12.53 18.12 -11.81
CA THR A 27 12.06 18.18 -13.20
C THR A 27 11.11 17.02 -13.45
N THR A 28 9.85 17.21 -13.07
CA THR A 28 8.66 16.95 -13.89
C THR A 28 7.44 17.46 -13.13
N ALA A 29 6.52 18.09 -13.85
CA ALA A 29 5.27 18.58 -13.30
C ALA A 29 4.35 17.39 -12.96
N GLY A 30 4.58 16.80 -11.80
CA GLY A 30 3.64 15.97 -11.08
C GLY A 30 3.68 16.46 -9.64
N LEU A 31 2.59 17.05 -9.16
CA LEU A 31 2.44 17.32 -7.74
C LEU A 31 2.34 15.96 -7.05
N SER A 32 3.48 15.35 -6.68
CA SER A 32 3.49 14.40 -5.57
C SER A 32 2.93 15.18 -4.39
N PHE A 33 1.81 14.73 -3.84
CA PHE A 33 1.39 15.11 -2.50
C PHE A 33 2.30 14.42 -1.48
N GLY A 34 3.62 14.61 -1.65
CA GLY A 34 4.52 14.53 -0.53
C GLY A 34 4.12 15.65 0.41
N LEU A 35 4.06 15.33 1.70
CA LEU A 35 4.38 16.29 2.75
C LEU A 35 5.46 17.26 2.19
N PRO A 36 5.34 18.59 2.40
CA PRO A 36 6.36 19.51 1.90
C PRO A 36 7.69 18.92 2.30
N ALA A 37 8.55 18.63 1.31
CA ALA A 37 9.85 18.00 1.55
C ALA A 37 10.59 18.90 2.53
N GLN A 38 10.43 18.65 3.83
CA GLN A 38 11.29 19.18 4.84
C GLN A 38 12.62 18.56 4.49
N ALA A 39 13.66 19.41 4.40
CA ALA A 39 15.00 18.90 4.25
C ALA A 39 15.22 17.95 5.44
N ILE A 40 15.22 16.64 5.20
CA ILE A 40 15.56 15.65 6.20
C ILE A 40 17.01 15.97 6.57
N ASP A 41 17.22 16.43 7.82
CA ASP A 41 18.56 16.78 8.27
C ASP A 41 19.42 15.50 8.19
N LEU A 42 20.53 15.56 7.47
CA LEU A 42 21.35 14.38 7.27
C LEU A 42 22.07 14.06 8.59
N THR A 43 21.62 13.01 9.29
CA THR A 43 22.23 12.56 10.55
C THR A 43 22.36 11.04 10.59
N LEU A 44 23.19 10.54 11.51
CA LEU A 44 23.27 9.08 11.73
C LEU A 44 21.99 8.53 12.37
N ASP A 45 21.33 9.33 13.20
CA ASP A 45 20.16 8.93 13.99
C ASP A 45 18.94 8.64 13.10
N ASN A 46 18.82 9.31 11.95
CA ASN A 46 17.72 9.12 11.00
C ASN A 46 18.12 8.36 9.73
N SER A 47 19.20 7.57 9.78
CA SER A 47 19.65 6.79 8.61
C SER A 47 18.59 5.86 8.05
N ALA A 48 17.71 5.28 8.89
CA ALA A 48 16.60 4.46 8.42
C ALA A 48 15.61 5.27 7.54
N ASN A 49 15.17 6.44 8.01
CA ASN A 49 14.29 7.34 7.25
C ASN A 49 14.93 7.79 5.92
N LEU A 50 16.23 8.06 5.90
CA LEU A 50 16.95 8.43 4.68
C LEU A 50 16.91 7.31 3.62
N TRP A 51 17.05 6.05 4.03
CA TRP A 51 16.96 4.91 3.11
C TRP A 51 15.52 4.61 2.67
N VAL A 52 14.54 4.84 3.54
CA VAL A 52 13.12 4.77 3.16
C VAL A 52 12.81 5.82 2.09
N ASP A 53 13.25 7.07 2.26
CA ASP A 53 13.11 8.12 1.24
C ASP A 53 13.77 7.74 -0.10
N GLN A 54 14.95 7.10 -0.08
CA GLN A 54 15.57 6.57 -1.30
C GLN A 54 14.72 5.49 -1.97
N ALA A 55 14.10 4.59 -1.20
CA ALA A 55 13.25 3.54 -1.75
C ALA A 55 11.93 4.09 -2.32
N LEU A 56 11.31 5.07 -1.65
CA LEU A 56 10.11 5.74 -2.15
C LEU A 56 10.38 6.36 -3.52
N ARG A 57 11.48 7.13 -3.65
CA ARG A 57 11.89 7.73 -4.94
C ARG A 57 12.25 6.69 -6.00
N ALA A 58 12.92 5.61 -5.59
CA ALA A 58 13.28 4.55 -6.52
C ALA A 58 12.03 3.86 -7.09
N VAL A 59 10.99 3.66 -6.27
CA VAL A 59 9.69 3.12 -6.71
C VAL A 59 8.95 4.12 -7.61
N GLU A 60 8.91 5.41 -7.25
CA GLU A 60 8.34 6.48 -8.10
C GLU A 60 8.96 6.48 -9.50
N ASN A 61 10.29 6.35 -9.58
CA ASN A 61 11.05 6.31 -10.83
C ASN A 61 10.90 4.98 -11.60
N ASN A 62 10.32 3.94 -10.99
CA ASN A 62 10.13 2.61 -11.56
C ASN A 62 8.65 2.17 -11.52
N PRO A 63 7.75 2.90 -12.19
CA PRO A 63 6.31 2.68 -12.12
C PRO A 63 5.84 1.29 -12.58
N GLN A 64 6.64 0.58 -13.37
CA GLN A 64 6.34 -0.77 -13.85
C GLN A 64 6.24 -1.82 -12.74
N LEU A 65 6.76 -1.54 -11.54
CA LEU A 65 6.64 -2.46 -10.39
C LEU A 65 5.18 -2.65 -9.95
N GLY A 66 4.36 -1.60 -10.06
CA GLY A 66 3.03 -1.56 -9.48
C GLY A 66 3.03 -1.70 -7.94
N PRO A 67 1.84 -1.74 -7.32
CA PRO A 67 1.70 -1.86 -5.86
C PRO A 67 2.28 -3.18 -5.30
N THR A 68 2.21 -4.27 -6.08
CA THR A 68 2.76 -5.57 -5.72
C THR A 68 4.28 -5.49 -5.58
N GLY A 69 4.98 -5.16 -6.67
CA GLY A 69 6.45 -4.99 -6.65
C GLY A 69 6.92 -3.98 -5.62
N ALA A 70 6.22 -2.85 -5.48
CA ALA A 70 6.54 -1.81 -4.50
C ALA A 70 6.46 -2.32 -3.06
N SER A 71 5.35 -2.96 -2.66
CA SER A 71 5.19 -3.52 -1.30
C SER A 71 6.32 -4.48 -0.92
N ARG A 72 6.76 -5.32 -1.88
CA ARG A 72 7.90 -6.23 -1.69
C ARG A 72 9.23 -5.50 -1.56
N ALA A 73 9.47 -4.44 -2.33
CA ALA A 73 10.68 -3.64 -2.20
C ALA A 73 10.80 -3.04 -0.78
N TYR A 74 9.71 -2.50 -0.24
CA TYR A 74 9.68 -1.97 1.13
C TYR A 74 9.89 -3.06 2.19
N GLY A 75 9.26 -4.23 2.03
CA GLY A 75 9.50 -5.38 2.92
C GLY A 75 10.95 -5.88 2.91
N ILE A 76 11.59 -5.92 1.74
CA ILE A 76 13.01 -6.27 1.60
C ILE A 76 13.89 -5.22 2.28
N LEU A 77 13.63 -3.93 2.07
CA LEU A 77 14.38 -2.85 2.70
C LEU A 77 14.29 -2.92 4.22
N GLY A 78 13.08 -2.96 4.77
CA GLY A 78 12.87 -3.02 6.23
C GLY A 78 13.56 -4.24 6.85
N THR A 79 13.47 -5.40 6.21
CA THR A 79 14.14 -6.63 6.66
C THR A 79 15.67 -6.53 6.59
N ALA A 80 16.22 -5.92 5.52
CA ALA A 80 17.67 -5.77 5.37
C ALA A 80 18.26 -4.85 6.44
N MET A 81 17.59 -3.73 6.73
CA MET A 81 18.00 -2.82 7.80
C MET A 81 17.92 -3.49 9.16
N TYR A 82 16.83 -4.21 9.43
CA TYR A 82 16.65 -4.97 10.66
C TYR A 82 17.71 -6.05 10.87
N ASP A 83 17.97 -6.88 9.86
CA ASP A 83 18.95 -7.95 9.98
C ASP A 83 20.35 -7.39 10.25
N ALA A 84 20.73 -6.28 9.59
CA ALA A 84 22.02 -5.63 9.84
C ALA A 84 22.11 -5.03 11.25
N TRP A 85 21.02 -4.45 11.74
CA TRP A 85 20.92 -3.89 13.07
C TRP A 85 20.96 -4.95 14.18
N SER A 86 20.27 -6.07 13.97
CA SER A 86 20.17 -7.17 14.94
C SER A 86 21.54 -7.69 15.36
N ALA A 87 22.52 -7.67 14.44
CA ALA A 87 23.90 -8.05 14.72
C ALA A 87 24.54 -7.25 15.86
N TYR A 88 24.10 -6.02 16.14
CA TYR A 88 24.65 -5.18 17.21
C TYR A 88 23.87 -5.25 18.52
N GLU A 89 22.70 -5.87 18.53
CA GLU A 89 21.79 -5.88 19.67
C GLU A 89 21.78 -7.25 20.36
N GLY A 90 21.97 -7.31 21.68
CA GLY A 90 22.22 -8.58 22.39
C GLY A 90 21.04 -9.54 22.54
N THR A 91 19.90 -9.31 21.86
CA THR A 91 18.69 -10.15 21.96
C THR A 91 18.03 -10.42 20.60
N PRO A 92 17.83 -9.42 19.72
CA PRO A 92 17.30 -9.64 18.39
C PRO A 92 18.11 -10.67 17.58
N ILE A 93 17.44 -11.40 16.68
CA ILE A 93 18.08 -12.34 15.75
C ILE A 93 17.72 -12.00 14.30
N SER A 94 18.66 -12.22 13.37
CA SER A 94 18.42 -12.04 11.93
C SER A 94 17.38 -13.04 11.41
N THR A 95 16.59 -12.60 10.44
CA THR A 95 15.58 -13.42 9.77
C THR A 95 16.14 -14.59 8.96
N THR A 96 17.38 -14.48 8.47
CA THR A 96 18.02 -15.50 7.63
C THR A 96 19.29 -16.10 8.23
N LEU A 97 19.93 -15.39 9.17
CA LEU A 97 21.23 -15.76 9.74
C LEU A 97 21.21 -15.97 11.27
N GLU A 98 20.05 -15.88 11.90
CA GLU A 98 19.89 -16.03 13.36
C GLU A 98 20.87 -15.13 14.14
N ASP A 99 21.60 -15.66 15.12
CA ASP A 99 22.59 -14.94 15.94
C ASP A 99 24.04 -15.02 15.40
N THR A 100 24.23 -15.55 14.19
CA THR A 100 25.58 -15.87 13.68
C THR A 100 26.46 -14.65 13.40
N LEU A 101 25.87 -13.46 13.27
CA LEU A 101 26.59 -12.20 13.03
C LEU A 101 26.71 -11.32 14.28
N GLN A 102 26.35 -11.81 15.46
CA GLN A 102 26.35 -11.04 16.71
C GLN A 102 27.72 -10.38 16.96
N ARG A 103 27.69 -9.08 17.26
CA ARG A 103 28.84 -8.23 17.54
C ARG A 103 29.02 -8.05 19.04
N PRO A 104 30.26 -7.86 19.52
CA PRO A 104 30.51 -7.51 20.92
C PRO A 104 29.82 -6.19 21.32
N ASP A 105 29.35 -6.08 22.56
CA ASP A 105 28.66 -4.88 23.08
C ASP A 105 29.43 -3.56 22.86
N ILE A 106 30.78 -3.62 22.85
CA ILE A 106 31.63 -2.44 22.60
C ILE A 106 31.48 -1.89 21.17
N GLU A 107 30.99 -2.71 20.23
CA GLU A 107 30.73 -2.32 18.85
C GLU A 107 29.28 -1.83 18.65
N ASN A 108 28.40 -1.94 19.65
CA ASN A 108 27.05 -1.37 19.59
C ASN A 108 27.13 0.16 19.77
N THR A 109 27.44 0.84 18.66
CA THR A 109 27.47 2.30 18.56
C THR A 109 26.54 2.76 17.45
N LEU A 110 26.09 4.02 17.55
CA LEU A 110 25.25 4.61 16.52
C LEU A 110 25.92 4.57 15.15
N GLU A 111 27.21 4.91 15.10
CA GLU A 111 28.00 4.95 13.86
C GLU A 111 28.08 3.57 13.18
N ASN A 112 28.31 2.50 13.96
CA ASN A 112 28.37 1.15 13.41
C ASN A 112 26.99 0.68 12.93
N LYS A 113 25.93 0.93 13.71
CA LYS A 113 24.56 0.58 13.34
C LYS A 113 24.12 1.32 12.08
N SER A 114 24.22 2.65 12.05
CA SER A 114 23.88 3.47 10.89
C SER A 114 24.64 3.05 9.64
N LEU A 115 25.93 2.70 9.75
CA LEU A 115 26.72 2.27 8.62
C LEU A 115 26.34 0.86 8.14
N ALA A 116 26.12 -0.09 9.06
CA ALA A 116 25.75 -1.45 8.72
C ALA A 116 24.38 -1.52 8.01
N ILE A 117 23.37 -0.84 8.56
CA ILE A 117 22.05 -0.77 7.89
C ILE A 117 22.16 -0.08 6.53
N SER A 118 23.06 0.90 6.39
CA SER A 118 23.23 1.63 5.13
C SER A 118 23.86 0.76 4.06
N TYR A 119 24.84 -0.08 4.41
CA TYR A 119 25.38 -1.07 3.49
C TYR A 119 24.35 -2.14 3.12
N ALA A 120 23.48 -2.53 4.04
CA ALA A 120 22.40 -3.48 3.76
C ALA A 120 21.35 -2.88 2.81
N ALA A 121 20.83 -1.69 3.14
CA ALA A 121 19.86 -0.96 2.33
C ALA A 121 20.41 -0.65 0.93
N HIS A 122 21.64 -0.13 0.84
CA HIS A 122 22.32 0.09 -0.44
C HIS A 122 22.37 -1.19 -1.29
N SER A 123 22.75 -2.31 -0.69
CA SER A 123 22.94 -3.57 -1.41
C SER A 123 21.60 -4.11 -1.95
N VAL A 124 20.54 -4.10 -1.14
CA VAL A 124 19.23 -4.59 -1.59
C VAL A 124 18.56 -3.64 -2.59
N LEU A 125 18.63 -2.33 -2.36
CA LEU A 125 18.05 -1.36 -3.29
C LEU A 125 18.80 -1.30 -4.62
N SER A 126 20.12 -1.49 -4.62
CA SER A 126 20.90 -1.57 -5.87
C SER A 126 20.56 -2.80 -6.71
N ASP A 127 20.19 -3.92 -6.07
CA ASP A 127 19.71 -5.12 -6.77
C ASP A 127 18.31 -4.90 -7.36
N LEU A 128 17.42 -4.29 -6.58
CA LEU A 128 16.04 -4.03 -6.97
C LEU A 128 15.92 -2.91 -8.02
N PHE A 129 16.77 -1.88 -7.94
CA PHE A 129 16.71 -0.66 -8.74
C PHE A 129 18.08 -0.29 -9.33
N PRO A 130 18.59 -1.03 -10.32
CA PRO A 130 19.91 -0.76 -10.91
C PRO A 130 20.05 0.64 -11.53
N SER A 131 18.94 1.29 -11.92
CA SER A 131 18.94 2.65 -12.46
C SER A 131 19.24 3.73 -11.41
N GLU A 132 19.01 3.43 -10.13
CA GLU A 132 19.06 4.39 -9.03
C GLU A 132 20.37 4.30 -8.21
N VAL A 133 21.29 3.38 -8.57
CA VAL A 133 22.53 3.12 -7.82
C VAL A 133 23.35 4.39 -7.54
N ALA A 134 23.36 5.35 -8.48
CA ALA A 134 24.08 6.60 -8.29
C ALA A 134 23.56 7.43 -7.10
N SER A 135 22.24 7.44 -6.84
CA SER A 135 21.68 8.14 -5.67
C SER A 135 21.97 7.37 -4.38
N PHE A 136 21.94 6.04 -4.42
CA PHE A 136 22.28 5.20 -3.27
C PHE A 136 23.76 5.32 -2.89
N ASP A 137 24.66 5.38 -3.88
CA ASP A 137 26.10 5.62 -3.68
C ASP A 137 26.36 6.96 -3.01
N ALA A 138 25.61 8.00 -3.39
CA ALA A 138 25.70 9.32 -2.79
C ALA A 138 25.28 9.29 -1.31
N LEU A 139 24.12 8.72 -0.99
CA LEU A 139 23.66 8.61 0.40
C LEU A 139 24.61 7.78 1.26
N LEU A 140 25.09 6.64 0.76
CA LEU A 140 26.04 5.81 1.48
C LEU A 140 27.37 6.55 1.75
N THR A 141 27.82 7.37 0.79
CA THR A 141 29.01 8.22 0.96
C THR A 141 28.79 9.25 2.07
N ASP A 142 27.62 9.87 2.08
CA ASP A 142 27.24 10.86 3.09
C ASP A 142 27.17 10.26 4.50
N VAL A 143 26.49 9.11 4.67
CA VAL A 143 26.42 8.39 5.95
C VAL A 143 27.80 7.97 6.43
N ARG A 144 28.65 7.46 5.52
CA ARG A 144 30.03 7.09 5.85
C ARG A 144 30.85 8.30 6.30
N SER A 145 30.66 9.46 5.66
CA SER A 145 31.34 10.70 6.06
C SER A 145 30.91 11.15 7.46
N LEU A 146 29.64 10.98 7.81
CA LEU A 146 29.13 11.30 9.14
C LEU A 146 29.64 10.35 10.22
N ALA A 147 29.73 9.06 9.91
CA ALA A 147 30.23 8.04 10.83
C ALA A 147 31.71 8.25 11.20
N GLY A 148 32.50 8.80 10.26
CA GLY A 148 33.90 9.18 10.47
C GLY A 148 34.79 8.04 10.96
N ASP A 149 35.85 8.39 11.67
CA ASP A 149 36.84 7.44 12.21
C ASP A 149 36.32 6.66 13.44
N SER A 150 35.16 7.02 13.98
CA SER A 150 34.52 6.34 15.11
C SER A 150 33.92 4.99 14.74
N ALA A 151 33.62 4.75 13.46
CA ALA A 151 33.06 3.48 12.99
C ALA A 151 34.14 2.44 12.65
N SER A 152 33.85 1.18 12.94
CA SER A 152 34.57 0.03 12.37
C SER A 152 34.06 -0.23 10.95
N ILE A 153 34.46 0.63 10.00
CA ILE A 153 33.97 0.60 8.61
C ILE A 153 34.05 -0.81 7.98
N PRO A 154 35.17 -1.55 8.07
CA PRO A 154 35.24 -2.89 7.48
C PRO A 154 34.20 -3.85 8.06
N THR A 155 33.99 -3.81 9.38
CA THR A 155 33.04 -4.70 10.07
C THR A 155 31.60 -4.35 9.72
N ALA A 156 31.22 -3.07 9.78
CA ALA A 156 29.88 -2.63 9.41
C ALA A 156 29.56 -2.91 7.94
N THR A 157 30.55 -2.76 7.06
CA THR A 157 30.43 -3.14 5.64
C THR A 157 30.19 -4.64 5.49
N GLU A 158 30.94 -5.47 6.20
CA GLU A 158 30.83 -6.93 6.15
C GLU A 158 29.46 -7.39 6.66
N VAL A 159 29.00 -6.87 7.79
CA VAL A 159 27.67 -7.16 8.35
C VAL A 159 26.58 -6.81 7.33
N GLY A 160 26.55 -5.55 6.88
CA GLY A 160 25.48 -5.06 5.99
C GLY A 160 25.40 -5.83 4.67
N LYS A 161 26.55 -6.10 4.03
CA LYS A 161 26.58 -6.86 2.78
C LYS A 161 26.23 -8.34 2.97
N THR A 162 26.61 -8.94 4.10
CA THR A 162 26.33 -10.36 4.37
C THR A 162 24.84 -10.60 4.55
N VAL A 163 24.16 -9.78 5.36
CA VAL A 163 22.71 -9.90 5.54
C VAL A 163 21.95 -9.62 4.25
N ALA A 164 22.34 -8.60 3.50
CA ALA A 164 21.69 -8.27 2.23
C ALA A 164 21.81 -9.40 1.21
N ASN A 165 22.99 -10.01 1.09
CA ASN A 165 23.21 -11.14 0.20
C ASN A 165 22.38 -12.36 0.61
N SER A 166 22.31 -12.67 1.91
CA SER A 166 21.48 -13.77 2.44
C SER A 166 20.00 -13.54 2.11
N LEU A 167 19.50 -12.34 2.39
CA LEU A 167 18.11 -11.96 2.13
C LEU A 167 17.76 -11.97 0.65
N LEU A 168 18.62 -11.42 -0.22
CA LEU A 168 18.39 -11.42 -1.67
C LEU A 168 18.40 -12.85 -2.24
N GLN A 169 19.27 -13.73 -1.76
CA GLN A 169 19.28 -15.14 -2.19
C GLN A 169 17.96 -15.83 -1.83
N PHE A 170 17.45 -15.62 -0.61
CA PHE A 170 16.14 -16.10 -0.21
C PHE A 170 15.02 -15.52 -1.09
N ARG A 171 15.00 -14.19 -1.26
CA ARG A 171 13.93 -13.48 -1.96
C ARG A 171 13.91 -13.70 -3.48
N ARG A 172 15.04 -14.04 -4.12
CA ARG A 172 15.05 -14.40 -5.56
C ARG A 172 14.24 -15.65 -5.88
N GLN A 173 13.98 -16.51 -4.89
CA GLN A 173 13.24 -17.76 -5.08
C GLN A 173 11.83 -17.70 -4.47
N ASP A 174 11.35 -16.51 -4.12
CA ASP A 174 10.11 -16.37 -3.35
C ASP A 174 8.83 -16.47 -4.20
N GLY A 175 8.92 -16.67 -5.51
CA GLY A 175 7.75 -16.76 -6.41
C GLY A 175 7.36 -15.44 -7.07
N SER A 176 8.04 -14.33 -6.77
CA SER A 176 7.77 -13.02 -7.41
C SER A 176 8.14 -12.98 -8.90
N ASN A 177 9.06 -13.85 -9.33
CA ASN A 177 9.66 -13.82 -10.67
C ASN A 177 10.40 -12.50 -10.98
N GLN A 178 11.04 -11.87 -9.97
CA GLN A 178 11.76 -10.59 -10.11
C GLN A 178 12.73 -10.57 -11.29
N LEU A 179 13.47 -11.65 -11.55
CA LEU A 179 14.47 -11.69 -12.62
C LEU A 179 13.90 -12.08 -13.99
N GLY A 180 12.64 -12.51 -14.05
CA GLY A 180 12.02 -13.02 -15.27
C GLY A 180 12.66 -14.32 -15.76
N ASP A 181 13.19 -15.13 -14.85
CA ASP A 181 13.89 -16.39 -15.15
C ASP A 181 13.08 -17.64 -14.82
N ASP A 182 11.86 -17.50 -14.29
CA ASP A 182 10.94 -18.62 -14.12
C ASP A 182 10.50 -19.18 -15.48
N PRO A 183 10.71 -20.49 -15.76
CA PRO A 183 10.37 -21.09 -17.04
C PRO A 183 8.86 -21.14 -17.33
N ARG A 184 8.01 -20.90 -16.33
CA ARG A 184 6.55 -20.78 -16.50
C ARG A 184 6.14 -19.39 -16.96
N GLY A 185 7.00 -18.39 -16.78
CA GLY A 185 6.76 -17.02 -17.19
C GLY A 185 7.35 -16.65 -18.55
N THR A 186 7.43 -15.35 -18.82
CA THR A 186 8.09 -14.84 -20.02
C THR A 186 9.57 -14.59 -19.74
N LEU A 187 10.44 -15.44 -20.29
CA LEU A 187 11.88 -15.36 -20.06
C LEU A 187 12.44 -13.98 -20.42
N GLY A 188 13.19 -13.38 -19.50
CA GLY A 188 13.78 -12.05 -19.63
C GLY A 188 12.82 -10.89 -19.38
N VAL A 189 11.58 -11.15 -18.95
CA VAL A 189 10.60 -10.14 -18.54
C VAL A 189 10.38 -10.24 -17.03
N PRO A 190 11.01 -9.35 -16.25
CA PRO A 190 10.81 -9.23 -14.80
C PRO A 190 9.32 -9.25 -14.41
N TYR A 191 9.01 -9.97 -13.34
CA TYR A 191 7.67 -10.08 -12.74
C TYR A 191 6.58 -10.61 -13.68
N SER A 192 6.94 -11.20 -14.82
CA SER A 192 5.95 -11.80 -15.72
C SER A 192 5.15 -12.91 -15.04
N ASP A 193 3.89 -13.06 -15.46
CA ASP A 193 2.96 -14.08 -14.97
C ASP A 193 3.57 -15.49 -15.10
N THR A 194 3.54 -16.26 -14.00
CA THR A 194 4.00 -17.66 -13.93
C THR A 194 2.87 -18.66 -13.69
N THR A 195 1.63 -18.18 -13.63
CA THR A 195 0.40 -18.93 -13.34
C THR A 195 -0.36 -19.34 -14.61
N GLY A 196 -0.16 -18.59 -15.71
CA GLY A 196 -0.92 -18.78 -16.95
C GLY A 196 -2.35 -18.25 -16.85
N TYR A 197 -2.56 -17.23 -16.01
CA TYR A 197 -3.87 -16.62 -15.79
C TYR A 197 -4.48 -16.17 -17.12
N GLN A 198 -5.76 -16.44 -17.30
CA GLN A 198 -6.57 -15.95 -18.42
C GLN A 198 -7.90 -15.46 -17.87
N PRO A 199 -8.34 -14.23 -18.20
CA PRO A 199 -9.65 -13.76 -17.80
C PRO A 199 -10.75 -14.56 -18.51
N VAL A 200 -11.87 -14.78 -17.81
CA VAL A 200 -13.05 -15.43 -18.40
C VAL A 200 -13.68 -14.53 -19.48
N ASN A 201 -13.68 -13.23 -19.24
CA ASN A 201 -14.28 -12.24 -20.13
C ASN A 201 -13.23 -11.57 -21.04
N SER A 202 -13.73 -11.01 -22.13
CA SER A 202 -13.03 -10.00 -22.93
C SER A 202 -13.91 -8.76 -23.07
N PRO A 203 -13.36 -7.58 -23.42
CA PRO A 203 -14.18 -6.38 -23.61
C PRO A 203 -15.22 -6.52 -24.72
N ASP A 204 -14.99 -7.42 -25.68
CA ASP A 204 -15.90 -7.67 -26.80
C ASP A 204 -16.87 -8.84 -26.52
N ASN A 205 -16.66 -9.61 -25.45
CA ASN A 205 -17.47 -10.76 -25.08
C ASN A 205 -17.42 -11.00 -23.56
N VAL A 206 -18.39 -10.43 -22.85
CA VAL A 206 -18.63 -10.68 -21.42
C VAL A 206 -19.56 -11.88 -21.27
N VAL A 207 -19.01 -12.98 -20.77
CA VAL A 207 -19.68 -14.28 -20.61
C VAL A 207 -20.26 -14.42 -19.21
N ASP A 208 -19.54 -13.93 -18.20
CA ASP A 208 -19.96 -13.96 -16.80
C ASP A 208 -19.75 -12.58 -16.17
N ILE A 209 -20.85 -11.88 -15.89
CA ILE A 209 -20.85 -10.51 -15.33
C ILE A 209 -20.15 -10.45 -13.97
N THR A 210 -20.10 -11.57 -13.23
CA THR A 210 -19.41 -11.67 -11.93
C THR A 210 -17.89 -11.61 -12.08
N ARG A 211 -17.36 -12.01 -13.26
CA ARG A 211 -15.91 -12.15 -13.49
C ARG A 211 -15.29 -10.87 -14.03
N TRP A 212 -14.03 -10.66 -13.72
CA TRP A 212 -13.27 -9.51 -14.16
C TRP A 212 -13.12 -9.48 -15.68
N THR A 213 -13.32 -8.29 -16.24
CA THR A 213 -13.12 -8.01 -17.67
C THR A 213 -11.92 -7.08 -17.80
N PRO A 214 -10.88 -7.45 -18.57
CA PRO A 214 -9.80 -6.52 -18.89
C PRO A 214 -10.34 -5.41 -19.78
N GLU A 215 -10.20 -4.15 -19.35
CA GLU A 215 -10.73 -3.02 -20.11
C GLU A 215 -9.78 -2.57 -21.23
N ARG A 216 -10.36 -1.96 -22.27
CA ARG A 216 -9.61 -1.11 -23.18
C ARG A 216 -9.40 0.25 -22.53
N VAL A 217 -8.31 0.94 -22.87
CA VAL A 217 -7.99 2.23 -22.27
C VAL A 217 -7.71 3.25 -23.38
N PRO A 218 -8.69 4.10 -23.75
CA PRO A 218 -10.06 4.21 -23.19
C PRO A 218 -11.00 3.03 -23.54
N ILE A 219 -12.07 2.81 -22.74
CA ILE A 219 -12.98 1.64 -22.85
C ILE A 219 -13.61 1.53 -24.23
N ASP A 220 -14.14 2.65 -24.74
CA ASP A 220 -14.93 2.67 -25.98
C ASP A 220 -14.09 2.76 -27.26
N SER A 221 -12.77 2.57 -27.15
CA SER A 221 -11.83 2.65 -28.26
C SER A 221 -11.41 1.25 -28.73
N PRO A 222 -11.91 0.75 -29.88
CA PRO A 222 -11.67 -0.65 -30.31
C PRO A 222 -10.19 -0.99 -30.56
N ASP A 223 -9.36 -0.01 -30.92
CA ASP A 223 -7.93 -0.18 -31.15
C ASP A 223 -7.05 0.22 -29.95
N ALA A 224 -7.67 0.55 -28.80
CA ALA A 224 -6.93 0.97 -27.62
C ALA A 224 -6.20 -0.18 -26.91
N ARG A 225 -5.24 0.19 -26.06
CA ARG A 225 -4.47 -0.74 -25.23
C ARG A 225 -5.42 -1.54 -24.35
N LEU A 226 -5.27 -2.86 -24.37
CA LEU A 226 -5.97 -3.79 -23.49
C LEU A 226 -5.22 -3.95 -22.16
N GLN A 227 -5.95 -3.93 -21.05
CA GLN A 227 -5.41 -4.27 -19.74
C GLN A 227 -4.93 -5.72 -19.68
N ARG A 228 -3.95 -5.96 -18.80
CA ARG A 228 -3.48 -7.31 -18.46
C ARG A 228 -3.41 -7.41 -16.96
N PHE A 229 -3.82 -8.54 -16.41
CA PHE A 229 -3.79 -8.74 -14.97
C PHE A 229 -2.37 -8.51 -14.45
N LEU A 230 -2.21 -7.52 -13.56
CA LEU A 230 -0.92 -7.20 -12.97
C LEU A 230 -0.50 -8.32 -12.02
N THR A 231 0.61 -8.99 -12.34
CA THR A 231 1.28 -9.99 -11.46
C THR A 231 0.33 -11.00 -10.80
N PRO A 232 -0.44 -11.80 -11.55
CA PRO A 232 -1.39 -12.77 -10.97
C PRO A 232 -0.72 -13.86 -10.12
N GLN A 233 0.60 -14.06 -10.24
CA GLN A 233 1.36 -14.96 -9.38
C GLN A 233 1.50 -14.47 -7.93
N TRP A 234 1.15 -13.22 -7.62
CA TRP A 234 1.56 -12.57 -6.38
C TRP A 234 1.03 -13.25 -5.10
N GLY A 235 -0.14 -13.87 -5.15
CA GLY A 235 -0.67 -14.66 -4.03
C GLY A 235 0.18 -15.88 -3.65
N ASN A 236 1.10 -16.30 -4.53
CA ASN A 236 2.06 -17.38 -4.30
C ASN A 236 3.44 -16.89 -3.84
N VAL A 237 3.64 -15.58 -3.68
CA VAL A 237 4.90 -15.05 -3.15
C VAL A 237 5.07 -15.52 -1.70
N THR A 238 6.29 -15.89 -1.32
CA THR A 238 6.60 -16.36 0.03
C THR A 238 6.39 -15.22 1.04
N PRO A 239 5.40 -15.35 1.94
CA PRO A 239 5.10 -14.32 2.92
C PRO A 239 6.16 -14.25 4.03
N PHE A 240 6.17 -13.15 4.77
CA PHE A 240 7.00 -12.97 5.95
C PHE A 240 6.43 -13.67 7.20
N ALA A 241 5.14 -13.47 7.45
CA ALA A 241 4.44 -13.96 8.64
C ALA A 241 3.31 -14.94 8.30
N LEU A 242 2.63 -14.77 7.17
CA LEU A 242 1.51 -15.64 6.81
C LEU A 242 1.98 -17.09 6.56
N ASN A 243 1.06 -18.04 6.76
CA ASN A 243 1.27 -19.44 6.38
C ASN A 243 1.08 -19.65 4.87
N SER A 244 0.20 -18.87 4.26
CA SER A 244 -0.08 -18.81 2.82
C SER A 244 -0.81 -17.51 2.52
N GLY A 245 -0.85 -17.06 1.25
CA GLY A 245 -1.66 -15.90 0.87
C GLY A 245 -3.15 -16.05 1.20
N SER A 246 -3.65 -17.29 1.23
CA SER A 246 -5.08 -17.57 1.49
C SER A 246 -5.48 -17.57 2.97
N GLU A 247 -4.54 -17.36 3.89
CA GLU A 247 -4.80 -17.53 5.32
C GLU A 247 -5.92 -16.64 5.87
N PHE A 248 -5.98 -15.39 5.38
CA PHE A 248 -7.01 -14.43 5.76
C PHE A 248 -7.96 -14.10 4.59
N ARG A 249 -8.12 -15.04 3.63
CA ARG A 249 -9.03 -14.83 2.51
C ARG A 249 -10.46 -14.62 3.04
N PRO A 250 -11.11 -13.49 2.74
CA PRO A 250 -12.47 -13.23 3.19
C PRO A 250 -13.48 -14.15 2.48
N PRO A 251 -14.72 -14.27 2.98
CA PRO A 251 -15.78 -14.99 2.27
C PRO A 251 -16.02 -14.41 0.88
N ALA A 252 -16.52 -15.25 -0.02
CA ALA A 252 -16.82 -14.86 -1.39
C ALA A 252 -17.90 -13.76 -1.42
N PRO A 253 -17.74 -12.72 -2.25
CA PRO A 253 -18.88 -11.90 -2.65
C PRO A 253 -19.90 -12.78 -3.39
N GLU A 254 -21.18 -12.54 -3.12
CA GLU A 254 -22.25 -13.28 -3.80
C GLU A 254 -22.25 -12.96 -5.31
N PRO A 255 -22.34 -13.96 -6.20
CA PRO A 255 -22.27 -13.75 -7.65
C PRO A 255 -23.50 -13.03 -8.20
N PHE A 256 -23.46 -12.62 -9.47
CA PHE A 256 -24.60 -12.00 -10.14
C PHE A 256 -25.82 -12.94 -10.25
N LEU A 257 -25.59 -14.23 -10.55
CA LEU A 257 -26.64 -15.25 -10.62
C LEU A 257 -26.68 -16.09 -9.34
N LEU A 258 -27.87 -16.28 -8.78
CA LEU A 258 -28.11 -17.14 -7.60
C LEU A 258 -28.30 -18.62 -7.97
N VAL A 259 -28.28 -18.94 -9.26
CA VAL A 259 -28.52 -20.25 -9.82
C VAL A 259 -27.45 -20.59 -10.84
N GLU A 260 -27.12 -21.88 -10.98
CA GLU A 260 -26.27 -22.37 -12.05
C GLU A 260 -27.00 -22.28 -13.39
N GLY A 261 -26.42 -21.57 -14.35
CA GLY A 261 -27.02 -21.37 -15.66
C GLY A 261 -26.18 -20.49 -16.58
N THR A 262 -26.61 -20.40 -17.84
CA THR A 262 -25.95 -19.57 -18.85
C THR A 262 -26.79 -18.32 -19.12
N LEU A 263 -26.18 -17.14 -18.98
CA LEU A 263 -26.81 -15.86 -19.28
C LEU A 263 -26.96 -15.68 -20.80
N ASN A 264 -28.19 -15.44 -21.26
CA ASN A 264 -28.48 -14.91 -22.59
C ASN A 264 -28.79 -13.41 -22.46
N ARG A 265 -27.86 -12.58 -22.92
CA ARG A 265 -27.95 -11.12 -22.81
C ARG A 265 -28.99 -10.51 -23.72
N GLU A 266 -29.12 -11.03 -24.95
CA GLU A 266 -30.06 -10.51 -25.95
C GLU A 266 -31.50 -10.72 -25.50
N GLU A 267 -31.81 -11.92 -25.00
CA GLU A 267 -33.15 -12.28 -24.53
C GLU A 267 -33.38 -11.91 -23.06
N ARG A 268 -32.35 -11.46 -22.34
CA ARG A 268 -32.39 -11.14 -20.89
C ARG A 268 -32.93 -12.32 -20.07
N THR A 269 -32.41 -13.52 -20.34
CA THR A 269 -32.79 -14.77 -19.69
C THR A 269 -31.58 -15.54 -19.19
N VAL A 270 -31.81 -16.49 -18.29
CA VAL A 270 -30.85 -17.52 -17.88
C VAL A 270 -31.38 -18.87 -18.31
N THR A 271 -30.57 -19.63 -19.04
CA THR A 271 -30.84 -21.04 -19.33
C THR A 271 -30.25 -21.90 -18.21
N LEU A 272 -31.11 -22.57 -17.43
CA LEU A 272 -30.73 -23.49 -16.36
C LEU A 272 -30.19 -24.82 -16.93
N GLU A 273 -29.56 -25.63 -16.09
CA GLU A 273 -28.99 -26.94 -16.49
C GLU A 273 -29.99 -27.89 -17.15
N ASP A 274 -31.27 -27.81 -16.77
CA ASP A 274 -32.34 -28.64 -17.34
C ASP A 274 -32.91 -28.08 -18.67
N GLY A 275 -32.36 -26.97 -19.16
CA GLY A 275 -32.78 -26.27 -20.37
C GLY A 275 -33.93 -25.29 -20.17
N THR A 276 -34.42 -25.11 -18.93
CA THR A 276 -35.45 -24.10 -18.63
C THR A 276 -34.88 -22.69 -18.81
N GLU A 277 -35.61 -21.84 -19.52
CA GLU A 277 -35.30 -20.41 -19.63
C GLU A 277 -36.07 -19.61 -18.58
N VAL A 278 -35.35 -18.82 -17.80
CA VAL A 278 -35.92 -17.94 -16.77
C VAL A 278 -35.55 -16.51 -17.07
N SER A 279 -36.53 -15.61 -17.12
CA SER A 279 -36.30 -14.18 -17.35
C SER A 279 -35.57 -13.53 -16.16
N LEU A 280 -34.66 -12.61 -16.44
CA LEU A 280 -34.00 -11.77 -15.43
C LEU A 280 -34.96 -10.77 -14.77
N VAL A 281 -36.09 -10.48 -15.43
CA VAL A 281 -37.12 -9.53 -14.98
C VAL A 281 -38.48 -10.22 -15.01
N LYS A 282 -39.29 -9.99 -13.99
CA LYS A 282 -40.66 -10.51 -13.85
C LYS A 282 -41.63 -9.76 -14.77
N GLU A 283 -42.85 -10.28 -14.92
CA GLU A 283 -43.89 -9.68 -15.76
C GLU A 283 -44.32 -8.27 -15.31
N ASP A 284 -44.15 -7.96 -14.02
CA ASP A 284 -44.42 -6.65 -13.43
C ASP A 284 -43.28 -5.64 -13.63
N GLY A 285 -42.16 -6.06 -14.23
CA GLY A 285 -40.99 -5.24 -14.47
C GLY A 285 -39.96 -5.25 -13.33
N GLU A 286 -40.21 -5.96 -12.23
CA GLU A 286 -39.25 -6.09 -11.13
C GLU A 286 -38.16 -7.11 -11.44
N VAL A 287 -36.98 -6.93 -10.84
CA VAL A 287 -35.89 -7.91 -10.96
C VAL A 287 -36.34 -9.28 -10.44
N ASN A 288 -36.01 -10.33 -11.19
CA ASN A 288 -36.29 -11.69 -10.79
C ASN A 288 -35.27 -12.19 -9.75
N THR A 289 -35.55 -11.89 -8.49
CA THR A 289 -34.69 -12.25 -7.34
C THR A 289 -34.59 -13.75 -7.06
N ASP A 290 -35.33 -14.60 -7.79
CA ASP A 290 -35.17 -16.05 -7.71
C ASP A 290 -33.91 -16.53 -8.45
N VAL A 291 -33.39 -15.70 -9.39
CA VAL A 291 -32.22 -16.03 -10.22
C VAL A 291 -31.15 -14.93 -10.23
N VAL A 292 -31.53 -13.67 -10.05
CA VAL A 292 -30.60 -12.53 -9.98
C VAL A 292 -30.35 -12.15 -8.53
N ASN A 293 -29.09 -11.93 -8.17
CA ASN A 293 -28.70 -11.47 -6.85
C ASN A 293 -29.02 -9.97 -6.67
N PRO A 294 -29.99 -9.59 -5.81
CA PRO A 294 -30.29 -8.18 -5.56
C PRO A 294 -29.11 -7.43 -4.93
N GLY A 295 -28.31 -8.08 -4.07
CA GLY A 295 -27.13 -7.46 -3.46
C GLY A 295 -26.07 -7.07 -4.48
N PHE A 296 -25.95 -7.80 -5.59
CA PHE A 296 -25.05 -7.45 -6.69
C PHE A 296 -25.49 -6.19 -7.43
N ILE A 297 -26.81 -5.95 -7.53
CA ILE A 297 -27.38 -4.74 -8.11
C ILE A 297 -27.21 -3.56 -7.13
N GLU A 298 -27.56 -3.77 -5.86
CA GLU A 298 -27.47 -2.74 -4.81
C GLU A 298 -26.06 -2.15 -4.68
N GLN A 299 -25.00 -2.97 -4.73
CA GLN A 299 -23.62 -2.47 -4.70
C GLN A 299 -23.27 -1.62 -5.94
N ALA A 300 -23.84 -1.92 -7.11
CA ALA A 300 -23.60 -1.15 -8.33
C ALA A 300 -24.35 0.18 -8.30
N GLU A 301 -25.61 0.16 -7.88
CA GLU A 301 -26.43 1.36 -7.66
C GLU A 301 -25.80 2.28 -6.61
N ARG A 302 -25.20 1.71 -5.56
CA ARG A 302 -24.45 2.46 -4.55
C ARG A 302 -23.31 3.28 -5.16
N ILE A 303 -22.57 2.71 -6.12
CA ILE A 303 -21.48 3.42 -6.81
C ILE A 303 -22.03 4.51 -7.74
N VAL A 304 -23.15 4.25 -8.42
CA VAL A 304 -23.84 5.26 -9.24
C VAL A 304 -24.29 6.43 -8.37
N GLU A 305 -24.91 6.15 -7.22
CA GLU A 305 -25.37 7.17 -6.26
C GLU A 305 -24.20 8.03 -5.75
N VAL A 306 -23.08 7.40 -5.35
CA VAL A 306 -21.88 8.12 -4.90
C VAL A 306 -21.33 8.99 -6.03
N SER A 307 -21.20 8.44 -7.25
CA SER A 307 -20.69 9.15 -8.42
C SER A 307 -21.53 10.39 -8.75
N ALA A 308 -22.85 10.30 -8.64
CA ALA A 308 -23.77 11.41 -8.90
C ALA A 308 -23.66 12.55 -7.86
N ASN A 309 -23.17 12.26 -6.67
CA ASN A 309 -23.20 13.16 -5.52
C ASN A 309 -21.81 13.51 -4.96
N LEU A 310 -20.74 13.29 -5.74
CA LEU A 310 -19.37 13.59 -5.32
C LEU A 310 -19.20 15.07 -4.93
N THR A 311 -18.80 15.29 -3.68
CA THR A 311 -18.39 16.62 -3.19
C THR A 311 -16.93 16.91 -3.55
N ASP A 312 -16.53 18.19 -3.49
CA ASP A 312 -15.12 18.58 -3.68
C ASP A 312 -14.18 17.86 -2.71
N GLU A 313 -14.60 17.65 -1.45
CA GLU A 313 -13.84 16.88 -0.47
C GLU A 313 -13.71 15.41 -0.86
N GLN A 314 -14.81 14.75 -1.26
CA GLN A 314 -14.79 13.34 -1.65
C GLN A 314 -13.94 13.09 -2.91
N LYS A 315 -13.96 14.02 -3.85
CA LYS A 315 -13.09 14.03 -5.02
C LYS A 315 -11.61 14.10 -4.62
N LEU A 316 -11.26 15.03 -3.74
CA LEU A 316 -9.88 15.16 -3.26
C LEU A 316 -9.45 13.96 -2.42
N VAL A 317 -10.34 13.34 -1.66
CA VAL A 317 -10.08 12.06 -0.98
C VAL A 317 -9.76 10.96 -2.00
N ALA A 318 -10.56 10.81 -3.06
CA ALA A 318 -10.30 9.84 -4.13
C ALA A 318 -8.94 10.08 -4.81
N GLU A 319 -8.60 11.35 -5.07
CA GLU A 319 -7.35 11.74 -5.72
C GLU A 319 -6.11 11.59 -4.84
N PHE A 320 -6.22 11.93 -3.55
CA PHE A 320 -5.13 11.89 -2.59
C PHE A 320 -4.70 10.44 -2.36
N TRP A 321 -5.66 9.55 -2.15
CA TRP A 321 -5.41 8.13 -1.91
C TRP A 321 -5.30 7.30 -3.20
N GLU A 322 -5.31 7.92 -4.40
CA GLU A 322 -5.22 7.18 -5.67
C GLU A 322 -3.88 6.44 -5.80
N ASP A 323 -2.79 7.10 -5.42
CA ASP A 323 -1.39 6.66 -5.55
C ASP A 323 -1.10 5.93 -6.87
N PRO A 324 -1.28 6.61 -8.03
CA PRO A 324 -1.13 5.99 -9.34
C PRO A 324 0.32 5.70 -9.69
N SER A 325 0.53 5.09 -10.86
CA SER A 325 1.85 4.94 -11.49
C SER A 325 2.62 6.28 -11.50
N GLY A 326 3.87 6.26 -11.01
CA GLY A 326 4.72 7.44 -10.85
C GLY A 326 4.67 8.06 -9.45
N THR A 327 3.95 7.43 -8.52
CA THR A 327 4.00 7.67 -7.08
C THR A 327 4.70 6.50 -6.37
N PRO A 328 4.90 6.55 -5.03
CA PRO A 328 5.39 5.42 -4.25
C PRO A 328 4.42 4.23 -4.16
N PHE A 329 3.23 4.32 -4.80
CA PHE A 329 2.08 3.44 -4.64
C PHE A 329 1.52 3.46 -3.21
N PRO A 330 0.31 2.92 -2.97
CA PRO A 330 -0.31 2.90 -1.65
C PRO A 330 0.61 2.41 -0.52
N PRO A 331 1.34 1.28 -0.65
CA PRO A 331 2.25 0.88 0.41
C PRO A 331 3.30 1.96 0.73
N GLY A 332 3.80 2.69 -0.26
CA GLY A 332 4.81 3.72 -0.08
C GLY A 332 4.31 4.95 0.67
N THR A 333 3.06 5.38 0.46
CA THR A 333 2.45 6.46 1.24
C THR A 333 2.48 6.16 2.74
N TRP A 334 2.17 4.91 3.12
CA TRP A 334 2.27 4.47 4.51
C TRP A 334 3.70 4.39 5.02
N LEU A 335 4.68 4.01 4.20
CA LEU A 335 6.10 4.14 4.55
C LEU A 335 6.48 5.60 4.81
N GLY A 336 5.97 6.55 4.02
CA GLY A 336 6.16 7.99 4.23
C GLY A 336 5.56 8.50 5.54
N PHE A 337 4.40 7.99 5.96
CA PHE A 337 3.85 8.27 7.28
C PHE A 337 4.72 7.74 8.42
N GLY A 338 5.49 6.67 8.19
CA GLY A 338 6.51 6.20 9.13
C GLY A 338 7.53 7.30 9.47
N SER A 339 7.99 8.05 8.45
CA SER A 339 8.93 9.17 8.65
C SER A 339 8.31 10.29 9.46
N PHE A 340 7.04 10.62 9.18
CA PHE A 340 6.30 11.61 9.97
C PHE A 340 6.17 11.18 11.45
N ILE A 341 5.86 9.91 11.71
CA ILE A 341 5.75 9.37 13.07
C ILE A 341 7.10 9.41 13.78
N SER A 342 8.17 9.01 13.10
CA SER A 342 9.55 9.10 13.60
C SER A 342 9.87 10.50 14.10
N GLU A 343 9.58 11.52 13.27
CA GLU A 343 9.82 12.92 13.62
C GLU A 343 8.90 13.42 14.74
N ARG A 344 7.60 13.12 14.67
CA ARG A 344 6.59 13.52 15.65
C ARG A 344 6.92 12.99 17.05
N ASP A 345 7.34 11.74 17.12
CA ASP A 345 7.60 11.04 18.38
C ASP A 345 9.08 11.12 18.80
N ASN A 346 9.93 11.75 17.98
CA ASN A 346 11.38 11.85 18.17
C ASN A 346 12.01 10.47 18.41
N GLN A 347 11.72 9.54 17.50
CA GLN A 347 12.25 8.18 17.52
C GLN A 347 13.77 8.17 17.33
N THR A 348 14.40 7.16 17.92
CA THR A 348 15.79 6.80 17.71
C THR A 348 15.93 5.89 16.50
N LEU A 349 17.16 5.75 16.01
CA LEU A 349 17.48 4.78 14.95
C LEU A 349 16.93 3.37 15.24
N ASP A 350 17.03 2.91 16.49
CA ASP A 350 16.63 1.55 16.88
C ASP A 350 15.11 1.36 16.81
N GLU A 351 14.35 2.40 17.11
CA GLU A 351 12.88 2.41 17.03
C GLU A 351 12.42 2.46 15.58
N ASP A 352 13.04 3.33 14.77
CA ASP A 352 12.76 3.43 13.33
C ASP A 352 12.98 2.08 12.63
N ILE A 353 14.09 1.39 12.93
CA ILE A 353 14.41 0.09 12.31
C ILE A 353 13.35 -0.96 12.66
N GLN A 354 12.93 -1.03 13.92
CA GLN A 354 11.90 -1.98 14.35
C GLN A 354 10.55 -1.65 13.71
N LEU A 355 10.20 -0.36 13.62
CA LEU A 355 8.99 0.10 12.95
C LEU A 355 9.01 -0.27 11.46
N TYR A 356 10.04 0.08 10.72
CA TYR A 356 10.13 -0.19 9.28
C TYR A 356 10.25 -1.68 8.95
N PHE A 357 10.81 -2.49 9.86
CA PHE A 357 10.80 -3.94 9.73
C PHE A 357 9.38 -4.50 9.76
N GLY A 358 8.58 -4.11 10.75
CA GLY A 358 7.19 -4.50 10.83
C GLY A 358 6.36 -3.93 9.69
N LEU A 359 6.46 -2.62 9.45
CA LEU A 359 5.68 -1.89 8.45
C LEU A 359 5.91 -2.39 7.02
N GLY A 360 7.18 -2.53 6.62
CA GLY A 360 7.53 -3.02 5.28
C GLY A 360 7.02 -4.44 5.03
N ASN A 361 7.13 -5.34 6.01
CA ASN A 361 6.63 -6.70 5.88
C ASN A 361 5.09 -6.77 5.98
N ALA A 362 4.46 -5.83 6.69
CA ALA A 362 3.00 -5.77 6.82
C ALA A 362 2.35 -5.42 5.48
N VAL A 363 2.87 -4.39 4.81
CA VAL A 363 2.39 -4.05 3.46
C VAL A 363 2.73 -5.14 2.44
N LEU A 364 3.87 -5.83 2.55
CA LEU A 364 4.18 -6.98 1.70
C LEU A 364 3.15 -8.10 1.86
N ASP A 365 2.93 -8.60 3.08
CA ASP A 365 2.01 -9.71 3.33
C ASP A 365 0.56 -9.32 3.02
N ALA A 366 0.18 -8.06 3.20
CA ALA A 366 -1.14 -7.55 2.81
C ALA A 366 -1.32 -7.61 1.28
N GLY A 367 -0.27 -7.25 0.53
CA GLY A 367 -0.25 -7.39 -0.93
C GLY A 367 -0.39 -8.84 -1.39
N ILE A 368 0.29 -9.77 -0.72
CA ILE A 368 0.21 -11.21 -1.00
C ILE A 368 -1.22 -11.71 -0.78
N ALA A 369 -1.80 -11.46 0.41
CA ALA A 369 -3.13 -11.93 0.75
C ALA A 369 -4.23 -11.31 -0.14
N THR A 370 -4.09 -10.03 -0.48
CA THR A 370 -5.04 -9.35 -1.38
C THR A 370 -4.98 -9.93 -2.80
N TRP A 371 -3.79 -10.09 -3.37
CA TRP A 371 -3.67 -10.62 -4.73
C TRP A 371 -4.11 -12.09 -4.82
N GLU A 372 -3.92 -12.84 -3.75
CA GLU A 372 -4.46 -14.18 -3.61
C GLU A 372 -5.99 -14.17 -3.76
N ALA A 373 -6.70 -13.34 -2.98
CA ALA A 373 -8.15 -13.20 -3.08
C ALA A 373 -8.59 -12.71 -4.49
N LYS A 374 -7.88 -11.72 -5.05
CA LYS A 374 -8.19 -11.17 -6.38
C LYS A 374 -8.16 -12.20 -7.48
N VAL A 375 -7.14 -13.06 -7.49
CA VAL A 375 -7.03 -14.12 -8.51
C VAL A 375 -7.99 -15.26 -8.22
N PHE A 376 -8.21 -15.59 -6.95
CA PHE A 376 -9.13 -16.67 -6.55
C PHE A 376 -10.58 -16.37 -6.93
N TYR A 377 -11.07 -15.17 -6.63
CA TYR A 377 -12.44 -14.76 -6.92
C TYR A 377 -12.61 -14.17 -8.31
N ASP A 378 -11.57 -13.51 -8.84
CA ASP A 378 -11.58 -12.91 -10.18
C ASP A 378 -12.79 -12.00 -10.38
N TYR A 379 -13.17 -11.25 -9.35
CA TYR A 379 -14.43 -10.52 -9.25
C TYR A 379 -14.43 -9.24 -10.09
N THR A 380 -15.60 -8.90 -10.66
CA THR A 380 -15.79 -7.77 -11.57
C THR A 380 -15.61 -6.41 -10.92
N ARG A 381 -15.24 -5.41 -11.73
CA ARG A 381 -15.08 -4.02 -11.30
C ARG A 381 -16.39 -3.24 -11.45
N PRO A 382 -16.64 -2.20 -10.64
CA PRO A 382 -17.88 -1.42 -10.73
C PRO A 382 -18.14 -0.85 -12.12
N VAL A 383 -17.12 -0.29 -12.78
CA VAL A 383 -17.26 0.26 -14.13
C VAL A 383 -17.84 -0.75 -15.13
N ARG A 384 -17.42 -2.01 -15.05
CA ARG A 384 -17.94 -3.07 -15.92
C ARG A 384 -19.34 -3.50 -15.45
N ALA A 385 -19.51 -3.79 -14.16
CA ALA A 385 -20.79 -4.23 -13.62
C ALA A 385 -21.93 -3.24 -13.94
N ILE A 386 -21.72 -1.94 -13.73
CA ILE A 386 -22.70 -0.89 -14.00
C ILE A 386 -23.08 -0.87 -15.47
N ARG A 387 -22.10 -0.95 -16.38
CA ARG A 387 -22.34 -0.93 -17.83
C ARG A 387 -23.15 -2.16 -18.27
N GLU A 388 -22.80 -3.35 -17.79
CA GLU A 388 -23.52 -4.59 -18.10
C GLU A 388 -24.95 -4.60 -17.52
N LEU A 389 -25.13 -4.17 -16.27
CA LEU A 389 -26.46 -4.08 -15.65
C LEU A 389 -27.35 -3.05 -16.36
N GLY A 390 -26.76 -1.96 -16.85
CA GLY A 390 -27.45 -0.95 -17.66
C GLY A 390 -27.95 -1.49 -19.00
N GLU A 391 -27.12 -2.23 -19.72
CA GLU A 391 -27.52 -2.91 -20.96
C GLU A 391 -28.62 -3.94 -20.74
N LEU A 392 -28.55 -4.66 -19.62
CA LEU A 392 -29.58 -5.61 -19.20
C LEU A 392 -30.82 -4.94 -18.62
N GLY A 393 -30.87 -3.60 -18.52
CA GLY A 393 -31.99 -2.87 -17.94
C GLY A 393 -32.34 -3.28 -16.52
N LEU A 394 -31.32 -3.62 -15.73
CA LEU A 394 -31.43 -3.99 -14.31
C LEU A 394 -31.11 -2.82 -13.38
N ILE A 395 -30.52 -1.75 -13.91
CA ILE A 395 -30.33 -0.46 -13.22
C ILE A 395 -30.70 0.70 -14.15
N GLY A 396 -31.00 1.84 -13.54
CA GLY A 396 -31.37 3.06 -14.25
C GLY A 396 -32.79 3.06 -14.79
N GLU A 397 -33.15 4.16 -15.44
CA GLU A 397 -34.49 4.37 -16.02
C GLU A 397 -34.40 4.42 -17.54
N PHE A 398 -35.33 3.77 -18.23
CA PHE A 398 -35.35 3.85 -19.69
C PHE A 398 -35.59 5.29 -20.16
N ASP A 399 -34.67 5.80 -20.97
CA ASP A 399 -34.69 7.15 -21.53
C ASP A 399 -34.85 7.07 -23.05
N GLU A 400 -35.98 7.55 -23.57
CA GLU A 400 -36.28 7.50 -25.00
C GLU A 400 -35.30 8.33 -25.86
N GLN A 401 -34.69 9.38 -25.30
CA GLN A 401 -33.78 10.25 -26.05
C GLN A 401 -32.39 9.63 -26.17
N LEU A 402 -31.93 8.98 -25.09
CA LEU A 402 -30.65 8.27 -25.07
C LEU A 402 -30.76 6.86 -25.67
N GLY A 403 -31.97 6.29 -25.76
CA GLY A 403 -32.23 5.00 -26.38
C GLY A 403 -31.86 3.80 -25.52
N GLY A 404 -31.83 3.96 -24.19
CA GLY A 404 -31.41 2.93 -23.24
C GLY A 404 -31.66 3.33 -21.79
N PHE A 405 -31.13 2.53 -20.86
CA PHE A 405 -31.29 2.80 -19.43
C PHE A 405 -30.26 3.84 -18.97
N ALA A 406 -30.78 4.95 -18.47
CA ALA A 406 -30.01 6.12 -18.06
C ALA A 406 -29.88 6.21 -16.54
N ILE A 407 -28.74 6.73 -16.11
CA ILE A 407 -28.38 7.02 -14.72
C ILE A 407 -27.89 8.46 -14.62
N GLU A 408 -27.91 9.01 -13.41
CA GLU A 408 -27.16 10.22 -13.07
C GLU A 408 -25.81 9.80 -12.49
N SER A 409 -24.71 10.38 -12.97
CA SER A 409 -23.35 10.07 -12.50
C SER A 409 -22.36 11.13 -12.96
N TYR A 410 -21.11 11.05 -12.48
CA TYR A 410 -20.01 11.90 -12.93
C TYR A 410 -19.82 11.80 -14.45
N GLY A 411 -19.89 12.97 -15.12
CA GLY A 411 -19.79 13.11 -16.57
C GLY A 411 -18.38 13.35 -17.10
N GLY A 412 -17.39 13.48 -16.22
CA GLY A 412 -16.01 13.81 -16.58
C GLY A 412 -15.63 15.25 -16.24
N PRO A 413 -14.37 15.64 -16.52
CA PRO A 413 -13.91 17.00 -16.24
C PRO A 413 -14.82 18.02 -16.91
N GLU A 414 -15.13 19.11 -16.20
CA GLU A 414 -16.04 20.20 -16.62
C GLU A 414 -17.54 19.85 -16.69
N LEU A 415 -17.91 18.57 -16.71
CA LEU A 415 -19.30 18.14 -16.93
C LEU A 415 -20.09 17.91 -15.63
N GLN A 416 -19.43 17.87 -14.47
CA GLN A 416 -20.04 17.57 -13.15
C GLN A 416 -20.96 16.32 -13.23
N THR A 417 -22.12 16.33 -12.58
CA THR A 417 -23.12 15.25 -12.68
C THR A 417 -23.98 15.44 -13.93
N ILE A 418 -24.09 14.40 -14.74
CA ILE A 418 -24.94 14.37 -15.94
C ILE A 418 -25.86 13.17 -15.94
N ARG A 419 -26.95 13.26 -16.71
CA ARG A 419 -27.76 12.11 -17.10
C ARG A 419 -27.14 11.48 -18.35
N GLN A 420 -26.75 10.20 -18.26
CA GLN A 420 -26.12 9.44 -19.34
C GLN A 420 -26.59 7.99 -19.32
N LEU A 421 -26.32 7.21 -20.39
CA LEU A 421 -26.57 5.78 -20.35
C LEU A 421 -25.70 5.12 -19.29
N ALA A 422 -26.23 4.12 -18.58
CA ALA A 422 -25.43 3.31 -17.66
C ALA A 422 -24.28 2.59 -18.41
N SER A 423 -24.49 2.23 -19.67
CA SER A 423 -23.46 1.69 -20.58
C SER A 423 -22.34 2.68 -20.91
N ASP A 424 -22.47 3.95 -20.56
CA ASP A 424 -21.47 5.01 -20.77
C ASP A 424 -20.80 5.44 -19.46
N PHE A 425 -21.07 4.75 -18.34
CA PHE A 425 -20.53 5.10 -17.03
C PHE A 425 -18.99 5.17 -17.04
N ILE A 426 -18.48 6.24 -16.40
CA ILE A 426 -17.06 6.46 -16.18
C ILE A 426 -16.76 6.67 -14.68
N THR A 427 -15.52 6.35 -14.30
CA THR A 427 -15.02 6.46 -12.94
C THR A 427 -14.37 7.82 -12.67
N TYR A 428 -14.34 8.26 -11.42
CA TYR A 428 -13.53 9.40 -11.00
C TYR A 428 -12.08 8.95 -10.76
N GLN A 429 -11.29 8.90 -11.83
CA GLN A 429 -9.88 8.49 -11.86
C GLN A 429 -9.06 9.48 -12.68
N THR A 430 -7.72 9.36 -12.63
CA THR A 430 -6.82 10.20 -13.45
C THR A 430 -7.32 10.25 -14.90
N PRO A 431 -7.62 11.45 -15.46
CA PRO A 431 -8.14 11.56 -16.82
C PRO A 431 -7.23 10.89 -17.86
N GLY A 432 -7.81 10.00 -18.67
CA GLY A 432 -7.10 9.24 -19.71
C GLY A 432 -6.25 8.07 -19.19
N ALA A 433 -6.24 7.81 -17.89
CA ALA A 433 -5.65 6.61 -17.31
C ALA A 433 -6.62 5.41 -17.39
N ASP A 434 -6.22 4.30 -16.78
CA ASP A 434 -7.05 3.11 -16.66
C ASP A 434 -8.37 3.45 -15.91
N PRO A 435 -9.54 3.04 -16.43
CA PRO A 435 -10.85 3.29 -15.80
C PRO A 435 -11.01 2.51 -14.48
N SER A 436 -10.22 1.46 -14.30
CA SER A 436 -10.02 0.79 -13.02
C SER A 436 -8.67 0.08 -13.07
N PRO A 437 -8.00 -0.18 -11.93
CA PRO A 437 -6.69 -0.85 -11.97
C PRO A 437 -6.74 -2.21 -12.68
N PRO A 438 -5.68 -2.62 -13.39
CA PRO A 438 -5.68 -3.77 -14.31
C PRO A 438 -5.57 -5.11 -13.56
N PHE A 439 -6.53 -5.39 -12.68
CA PHE A 439 -6.68 -6.59 -11.88
C PHE A 439 -8.08 -6.62 -11.25
N ALA A 440 -8.54 -7.82 -10.88
CA ALA A 440 -9.86 -8.05 -10.29
C ALA A 440 -10.14 -7.18 -9.04
N GLU A 441 -11.42 -7.01 -8.74
CA GLU A 441 -11.92 -6.09 -7.71
C GLU A 441 -11.63 -6.60 -6.30
N PHE A 442 -12.03 -7.82 -5.98
CA PHE A 442 -12.15 -8.25 -4.58
C PHE A 442 -10.90 -8.96 -4.04
N THR A 443 -10.29 -8.54 -2.93
CA THR A 443 -10.59 -7.32 -2.12
C THR A 443 -9.80 -6.11 -2.59
N SER A 444 -10.13 -4.92 -2.07
CA SER A 444 -9.36 -3.70 -2.28
C SER A 444 -7.95 -3.80 -1.68
N GLY A 445 -6.94 -3.66 -2.55
CA GLY A 445 -5.54 -3.63 -2.10
C GLY A 445 -5.21 -2.39 -1.29
N HIS A 446 -5.76 -1.22 -1.66
CA HIS A 446 -5.56 0.02 -0.88
C HIS A 446 -6.07 -0.14 0.55
N SER A 447 -7.26 -0.72 0.70
CA SER A 447 -7.88 -0.99 2.00
C SER A 447 -7.02 -1.92 2.84
N ALA A 448 -6.48 -2.99 2.25
CA ALA A 448 -5.62 -3.95 2.93
C ALA A 448 -4.25 -3.37 3.31
N PHE A 449 -3.55 -2.68 2.40
CA PHE A 449 -2.27 -2.04 2.69
C PHE A 449 -2.41 -1.00 3.80
N SER A 450 -3.45 -0.17 3.72
CA SER A 450 -3.69 0.91 4.67
C SER A 450 -4.02 0.41 6.06
N ALA A 451 -4.94 -0.55 6.15
CA ALA A 451 -5.35 -1.09 7.43
C ALA A 451 -4.24 -1.91 8.09
N SER A 452 -3.40 -2.60 7.30
CA SER A 452 -2.24 -3.31 7.80
C SER A 452 -1.18 -2.36 8.35
N ALA A 453 -0.88 -1.27 7.64
CA ALA A 453 0.07 -0.27 8.10
C ALA A 453 -0.41 0.51 9.33
N ALA A 454 -1.68 0.93 9.35
CA ALA A 454 -2.29 1.57 10.52
C ALA A 454 -2.25 0.66 11.76
N GLU A 455 -2.49 -0.64 11.59
CA GLU A 455 -2.38 -1.60 12.69
C GLU A 455 -0.94 -1.67 13.24
N ILE A 456 0.07 -1.71 12.36
CA ILE A 456 1.48 -1.65 12.78
C ILE A 456 1.77 -0.37 13.56
N PHE A 457 1.34 0.80 13.07
CA PHE A 457 1.57 2.06 13.79
C PHE A 457 0.93 2.08 15.17
N LYS A 458 -0.31 1.61 15.28
CA LYS A 458 -1.02 1.50 16.56
C LYS A 458 -0.27 0.59 17.54
N LEU A 459 0.18 -0.57 17.08
CA LEU A 459 0.87 -1.55 17.91
C LEU A 459 2.28 -1.10 18.35
N PHE A 460 3.03 -0.42 17.48
CA PHE A 460 4.37 0.10 17.82
C PHE A 460 4.34 1.34 18.70
N THR A 461 3.42 2.27 18.43
CA THR A 461 3.31 3.51 19.23
C THR A 461 2.50 3.32 20.52
N GLY A 462 1.73 2.22 20.61
CA GLY A 462 0.79 1.97 21.71
C GLY A 462 -0.41 2.93 21.72
N SER A 463 -0.64 3.64 20.62
CA SER A 463 -1.67 4.67 20.48
C SER A 463 -2.20 4.68 19.05
N ASP A 464 -3.48 4.96 18.87
CA ASP A 464 -4.04 5.14 17.52
C ASP A 464 -3.86 6.58 17.00
N PHE A 465 -3.25 7.48 17.77
CA PHE A 465 -3.08 8.88 17.40
C PHE A 465 -2.17 9.05 16.18
N PHE A 466 -2.65 9.78 15.17
CA PHE A 466 -1.89 10.18 13.98
C PHE A 466 -1.62 11.69 14.00
N GLY A 467 -2.68 12.51 13.96
CA GLY A 467 -2.59 13.97 14.01
C GLY A 467 -1.92 14.59 12.78
N ASN A 468 -2.25 14.09 11.58
CA ASN A 468 -1.70 14.60 10.32
C ASN A 468 -2.80 15.18 9.41
N SER A 469 -2.41 16.00 8.45
CA SER A 469 -3.33 16.63 7.50
C SER A 469 -2.66 17.05 6.21
N VAL A 470 -3.47 17.21 5.17
CA VAL A 470 -3.10 17.85 3.91
C VAL A 470 -4.14 18.90 3.54
N THR A 471 -3.69 20.05 3.05
CA THR A 471 -4.56 21.16 2.64
C THR A 471 -4.42 21.40 1.13
N PHE A 472 -5.56 21.45 0.45
CA PHE A 472 -5.69 21.71 -0.98
C PHE A 472 -6.23 23.12 -1.18
N ALA A 473 -5.50 23.93 -1.95
CA ALA A 473 -5.98 25.24 -2.37
C ALA A 473 -7.12 25.10 -3.40
N PRO A 474 -7.95 26.15 -3.59
CA PRO A 474 -8.92 26.18 -4.68
C PRO A 474 -8.29 25.84 -6.04
N GLY A 475 -8.93 24.94 -6.79
CA GLY A 475 -8.50 24.47 -8.11
C GLY A 475 -7.27 23.55 -8.11
N ALA A 476 -6.85 23.00 -6.97
CA ALA A 476 -5.67 22.15 -6.84
C ALA A 476 -5.85 20.68 -7.28
N SER A 477 -7.07 20.25 -7.62
CA SER A 477 -7.35 18.90 -8.15
C SER A 477 -6.46 18.61 -9.36
N ARG A 478 -5.90 17.40 -9.39
CA ARG A 478 -5.18 16.85 -10.55
C ARG A 478 -6.15 16.41 -11.63
N PHE A 479 -7.34 15.95 -11.27
CA PHE A 479 -8.33 15.42 -12.20
C PHE A 479 -9.16 16.53 -12.85
N GLU A 480 -9.42 17.61 -12.09
CA GLU A 480 -10.20 18.77 -12.52
C GLU A 480 -9.45 20.09 -12.20
N PRO A 481 -8.28 20.33 -12.83
CA PRO A 481 -7.43 21.47 -12.50
C PRO A 481 -8.13 22.82 -12.70
N GLY A 482 -8.02 23.69 -11.69
CA GLY A 482 -8.67 25.01 -11.71
C GLY A 482 -10.17 24.99 -11.43
N LEU A 483 -10.78 23.82 -11.20
CA LEU A 483 -12.21 23.66 -10.94
C LEU A 483 -12.46 23.16 -9.52
N THR A 484 -11.81 22.06 -9.14
CA THR A 484 -11.96 21.44 -7.82
C THR A 484 -10.67 21.62 -7.00
N PRO A 485 -10.75 21.92 -5.69
CA PRO A 485 -11.96 22.32 -4.97
C PRO A 485 -12.34 23.78 -5.27
N THR A 486 -13.58 24.15 -4.99
CA THR A 486 -14.07 25.54 -5.10
C THR A 486 -13.49 26.42 -3.99
N ASP A 487 -13.42 25.88 -2.77
CA ASP A 487 -12.84 26.50 -1.59
C ASP A 487 -11.64 25.68 -1.08
N GLU A 488 -10.86 26.23 -0.15
CA GLU A 488 -9.79 25.46 0.49
C GLU A 488 -10.37 24.26 1.24
N VAL A 489 -9.82 23.07 0.99
CA VAL A 489 -10.21 21.81 1.66
C VAL A 489 -9.01 21.28 2.43
N THR A 490 -9.22 20.87 3.68
CA THR A 490 -8.20 20.18 4.48
C THR A 490 -8.70 18.81 4.86
N LEU A 491 -7.97 17.77 4.44
CA LEU A 491 -8.15 16.41 4.94
C LEU A 491 -7.34 16.30 6.23
N PHE A 492 -7.99 15.93 7.33
CA PHE A 492 -7.35 15.81 8.65
C PHE A 492 -7.70 14.45 9.25
N TRP A 493 -6.68 13.76 9.75
CA TRP A 493 -6.82 12.46 10.38
C TRP A 493 -6.31 12.53 11.80
N GLU A 494 -7.23 12.40 12.76
CA GLU A 494 -6.88 12.35 14.17
C GLU A 494 -6.16 11.04 14.50
N THR A 495 -6.63 9.94 13.92
CA THR A 495 -6.10 8.59 14.16
C THR A 495 -5.56 7.91 12.90
N PHE A 496 -4.73 6.87 13.09
CA PHE A 496 -4.30 6.01 11.99
C PHE A 496 -5.48 5.25 11.40
N SER A 497 -6.44 4.87 12.24
CA SER A 497 -7.72 4.28 11.80
C SER A 497 -8.50 5.23 10.89
N ASP A 498 -8.60 6.52 11.22
CA ASP A 498 -9.30 7.50 10.36
C ASP A 498 -8.64 7.58 8.97
N ALA A 499 -7.31 7.68 8.94
CA ALA A 499 -6.56 7.72 7.68
C ALA A 499 -6.75 6.42 6.86
N SER A 500 -6.70 5.27 7.51
CA SER A 500 -6.92 3.98 6.84
C SER A 500 -8.36 3.79 6.35
N ASP A 501 -9.34 4.26 7.10
CA ASP A 501 -10.74 4.17 6.76
C ASP A 501 -11.08 5.11 5.60
N GLU A 502 -10.50 6.31 5.59
CA GLU A 502 -10.60 7.25 4.48
C GLU A 502 -9.91 6.70 3.21
N ALA A 503 -8.72 6.11 3.34
CA ALA A 503 -8.05 5.43 2.24
C ALA A 503 -8.90 4.31 1.63
N GLY A 504 -9.64 3.58 2.47
CA GLY A 504 -10.59 2.56 2.04
C GLY A 504 -11.77 3.14 1.25
N ILE A 505 -12.51 4.08 1.85
CA ILE A 505 -13.70 4.65 1.21
C ILE A 505 -13.38 5.54 0.00
N SER A 506 -12.14 6.04 -0.12
CA SER A 506 -11.65 6.74 -1.31
C SER A 506 -11.88 5.95 -2.60
N ARG A 507 -11.88 4.61 -2.51
CA ARG A 507 -12.07 3.73 -3.66
C ARG A 507 -13.50 3.68 -4.17
N ILE A 508 -14.45 3.93 -3.27
CA ILE A 508 -15.88 4.09 -3.55
C ILE A 508 -16.10 5.45 -4.22
N TYR A 509 -15.49 6.52 -3.68
CA TYR A 509 -15.51 7.85 -4.30
C TYR A 509 -14.88 7.85 -5.71
N GLY A 510 -13.80 7.08 -5.91
CA GLY A 510 -13.22 6.86 -7.23
C GLY A 510 -14.07 6.00 -8.18
N GLY A 511 -15.08 5.29 -7.67
CA GLY A 511 -15.96 4.40 -8.44
C GLY A 511 -15.30 3.09 -8.91
N ILE A 512 -14.28 2.61 -8.20
CA ILE A 512 -13.42 1.49 -8.66
C ILE A 512 -13.45 0.24 -7.76
N HIS A 513 -14.09 0.32 -6.60
CA HIS A 513 -14.34 -0.80 -5.69
C HIS A 513 -15.77 -0.76 -5.16
N PHE A 514 -16.28 -1.91 -4.70
CA PHE A 514 -17.53 -2.00 -3.95
C PHE A 514 -17.28 -1.92 -2.43
N ASP A 515 -18.32 -1.65 -1.64
CA ASP A 515 -18.23 -1.52 -0.19
C ASP A 515 -17.65 -2.79 0.47
N ASP A 516 -18.07 -3.98 0.04
CA ASP A 516 -17.52 -5.25 0.53
C ASP A 516 -16.02 -5.39 0.23
N GLY A 517 -15.59 -4.98 -0.97
CA GLY A 517 -14.20 -4.97 -1.38
C GLY A 517 -13.35 -4.08 -0.48
N ASP A 518 -13.88 -2.93 -0.05
CA ASP A 518 -13.23 -2.07 0.95
C ASP A 518 -13.25 -2.68 2.36
N LEU A 519 -14.43 -2.92 2.92
CA LEU A 519 -14.62 -3.30 4.33
C LEU A 519 -13.91 -4.62 4.66
N LEU A 520 -14.02 -5.62 3.79
CA LEU A 520 -13.33 -6.90 3.97
C LEU A 520 -11.84 -6.80 3.65
N GLY A 521 -11.45 -5.89 2.75
CA GLY A 521 -10.05 -5.54 2.51
C GLY A 521 -9.39 -4.93 3.76
N ARG A 522 -10.05 -3.98 4.43
CA ARG A 522 -9.56 -3.39 5.69
C ARG A 522 -9.47 -4.43 6.80
N GLN A 523 -10.44 -5.33 6.90
CA GLN A 523 -10.40 -6.42 7.89
C GLN A 523 -9.21 -7.35 7.64
N LEU A 524 -9.03 -7.82 6.40
CA LEU A 524 -7.86 -8.61 6.00
C LEU A 524 -6.57 -7.88 6.36
N GLY A 525 -6.47 -6.58 6.06
CA GLY A 525 -5.30 -5.77 6.38
C GLY A 525 -4.95 -5.75 7.87
N ARG A 526 -5.95 -5.54 8.75
CA ARG A 526 -5.75 -5.57 10.21
C ARG A 526 -5.26 -6.93 10.70
N ASP A 527 -5.86 -8.02 10.21
CA ASP A 527 -5.48 -9.38 10.60
C ASP A 527 -4.04 -9.71 10.16
N VAL A 528 -3.66 -9.29 8.95
CA VAL A 528 -2.27 -9.37 8.46
C VAL A 528 -1.33 -8.53 9.33
N GLY A 529 -1.70 -7.27 9.62
CA GLY A 529 -0.89 -6.35 10.43
C GLY A 529 -0.58 -6.92 11.82
N GLY A 530 -1.59 -7.45 12.52
CA GLY A 530 -1.41 -8.11 13.82
C GLY A 530 -0.48 -9.32 13.74
N LYS A 531 -0.66 -10.18 12.73
CA LYS A 531 0.19 -11.36 12.54
C LYS A 531 1.64 -11.00 12.20
N VAL A 532 1.85 -9.98 11.38
CA VAL A 532 3.19 -9.47 11.06
C VAL A 532 3.85 -8.84 12.28
N TYR A 533 3.10 -8.13 13.12
CA TYR A 533 3.60 -7.60 14.38
C TYR A 533 4.11 -8.72 15.31
N ASP A 534 3.33 -9.80 15.49
CA ASP A 534 3.75 -10.96 16.28
C ASP A 534 5.04 -11.60 15.73
N ARG A 535 5.14 -11.73 14.40
CA ARG A 535 6.34 -12.25 13.75
C ARG A 535 7.54 -11.33 13.91
N THR A 536 7.31 -10.03 13.89
CA THR A 536 8.33 -9.00 14.13
C THR A 536 8.85 -9.11 15.57
N LEU A 537 7.95 -9.19 16.54
CA LEU A 537 8.31 -9.39 17.95
C LEU A 537 9.03 -10.72 18.19
N PHE A 538 8.71 -11.79 17.47
CA PHE A 538 9.44 -13.04 17.56
C PHE A 538 10.93 -12.86 17.25
N PHE A 539 11.29 -12.13 16.19
CA PHE A 539 12.68 -11.87 15.86
C PHE A 539 13.34 -10.88 16.84
N ILE A 540 12.64 -9.81 17.23
CA ILE A 540 13.15 -8.82 18.20
C ILE A 540 13.46 -9.47 19.55
N ASN A 541 12.69 -10.49 19.94
CA ASN A 541 12.87 -11.21 21.21
C ASN A 541 13.74 -12.49 21.09
N GLY A 542 14.60 -12.57 20.07
CA GLY A 542 15.59 -13.65 19.98
C GLY A 542 15.00 -15.02 19.61
N GLY A 543 13.92 -15.05 18.84
CA GLY A 543 13.25 -16.28 18.43
C GLY A 543 12.38 -16.90 19.53
N VAL A 544 12.10 -16.16 20.60
CA VAL A 544 11.16 -16.58 21.65
C VAL A 544 9.77 -16.10 21.29
N LYS A 545 8.80 -17.02 21.22
CA LYS A 545 7.39 -16.65 21.09
C LYS A 545 6.96 -15.85 22.32
N VAL A 546 6.47 -14.64 22.09
CA VAL A 546 5.81 -13.84 23.11
C VAL A 546 4.52 -14.57 23.53
N PRO A 547 4.29 -14.84 24.83
CA PRO A 547 3.04 -15.46 25.27
C PRO A 547 1.85 -14.54 25.02
N GLU A 548 0.75 -15.10 24.49
CA GLU A 548 -0.55 -14.43 24.39
C GLU A 548 -0.94 -13.78 25.75
N PRO A 549 -1.38 -12.51 25.78
CA PRO A 549 -1.79 -11.85 27.01
C PRO A 549 -3.07 -12.49 27.55
N THR A 550 -2.93 -13.50 28.39
CA THR A 550 -4.06 -14.20 29.04
C THR A 550 -4.72 -13.40 30.17
N SER A 551 -4.39 -12.11 30.36
CA SER A 551 -5.10 -11.21 31.29
C SER A 551 -4.79 -9.73 31.07
N VAL A 552 -5.66 -8.85 31.58
CA VAL A 552 -5.52 -7.37 31.62
C VAL A 552 -4.19 -6.91 32.24
N LEU A 553 -3.53 -7.74 33.05
CA LEU A 553 -2.20 -7.45 33.60
C LEU A 553 -1.07 -7.62 32.57
N GLY A 554 -1.29 -8.40 31.51
CA GLY A 554 -0.36 -8.58 30.39
C GLY A 554 -0.17 -7.29 29.59
N MET A 555 -1.25 -6.54 29.30
CA MET A 555 -1.18 -5.27 28.56
C MET A 555 -0.28 -4.22 29.25
N LEU A 556 -0.26 -4.18 30.58
CA LEU A 556 0.59 -3.26 31.34
C LEU A 556 2.07 -3.66 31.34
N VAL A 557 2.37 -4.94 31.16
CA VAL A 557 3.74 -5.44 31.04
C VAL A 557 4.28 -5.18 29.62
N PHE A 558 3.43 -5.22 28.59
CA PHE A 558 3.81 -4.89 27.21
C PHE A 558 4.21 -3.42 27.02
N GLY A 559 3.49 -2.48 27.64
CA GLY A 559 3.91 -1.06 27.67
C GLY A 559 5.21 -0.81 28.47
N ALA A 560 5.55 -1.70 29.41
CA ALA A 560 6.73 -1.54 30.27
C ALA A 560 8.02 -2.15 29.70
N PHE A 561 7.94 -3.18 28.84
CA PHE A 561 9.13 -3.76 28.21
C PHE A 561 9.65 -2.93 27.03
N GLY A 562 8.78 -2.23 26.28
CA GLY A 562 9.20 -1.15 25.37
C GLY A 562 9.85 0.03 26.11
N ALA A 563 9.35 0.36 27.31
CA ALA A 563 9.92 1.42 28.14
C ALA A 563 11.22 1.04 28.89
N ALA A 564 11.52 -0.25 29.03
CA ALA A 564 12.69 -0.71 29.78
C ALA A 564 14.02 -0.52 29.01
N SER A 565 13.99 -0.46 27.67
CA SER A 565 15.17 -0.02 26.88
C SER A 565 15.39 1.49 26.99
N MET A 566 14.31 2.29 27.07
CA MET A 566 14.38 3.76 27.22
C MET A 566 14.97 4.25 28.55
N LEU A 567 14.97 3.43 29.62
CA LEU A 567 15.41 3.86 30.95
C LEU A 567 16.92 3.69 31.24
N LYS A 568 17.71 3.06 30.35
CA LYS A 568 19.17 2.94 30.54
C LYS A 568 19.97 4.19 30.14
N GLY A 569 19.35 5.20 29.52
CA GLY A 569 20.03 6.42 29.04
C GLY A 569 20.25 7.55 30.06
N LYS A 570 19.84 7.41 31.33
CA LYS A 570 19.97 8.48 32.35
C LYS A 570 20.57 8.00 33.68
N ARG A 571 21.88 7.74 33.71
CA ARG A 571 22.68 7.91 34.94
C ARG A 571 23.95 8.70 34.65
N GLY A 572 23.83 10.01 34.76
CA GLY A 572 24.95 10.93 34.79
C GLY A 572 25.75 10.79 36.09
N ASN A 573 27.05 10.60 35.91
CA ASN A 573 28.17 11.11 36.69
C ASN A 573 27.81 11.85 38.00
N GLN A 574 28.02 11.19 39.14
CA GLN A 574 28.30 11.87 40.42
C GLN A 574 29.66 11.42 40.93
N SER A 575 30.67 12.25 40.68
CA SER A 575 31.95 12.22 41.39
C SER A 575 31.75 12.77 42.79
N ASN A 576 31.86 11.92 43.81
CA ASN A 576 31.99 12.36 45.20
C ASN A 576 33.47 12.53 45.55
N HIS A 577 33.85 13.78 45.84
CA HIS A 577 35.04 14.11 46.61
C HIS A 577 34.97 13.46 47.99
N GLN A 578 35.99 12.68 48.35
CA GLN A 578 36.31 12.42 49.75
C GLN A 578 37.57 13.20 50.13
N SER A 579 37.39 14.06 51.13
CA SER A 579 38.44 14.60 51.97
C SER A 579 38.99 13.51 52.89
N HIS A 580 40.30 13.25 52.82
CA HIS A 580 41.21 13.19 53.97
C HIS A 580 42.66 13.22 53.51
#